data_AF-A0ABD0B2B2-F1
#
_entry.id   AF-A0ABD0B2B2-F1
#
_cell.length_a   1.000
_cell.length_b   1.000
_cell.length_c   1.000
_cell.angle_alpha   90.00
_cell.angle_beta   90.00
_cell.angle_gamma   90.00
#
_symmetry.space_group_name_H-M   'P 1'
#
loop_
_entity.id
_entity.type
_entity.pdbx_description
1 polymer ?
#
loop_
_entity_poly.entity_id
_entity_poly.type
_entity_poly.pdbx_seq_one_letter_code
_entity_poly.pdbx_strand_id
1 'polypeptide(L)'
;MSKFARSVILASLLSATAQANQPVPTPDSALPSAQPVPTLNSAPMVVPAAPEISAKAHILIDYFSGQVLAEQNADERLPPASLTR
;
A
#
# COMPACT_ATOMS: atom_id res chain seq x y z
N MET A 1 -22.03 42.61 8.42
CA MET A 1 -23.11 42.29 9.37
C MET A 1 -22.47 41.68 10.62
N SER A 2 -22.13 42.53 11.58
CA SER A 2 -21.52 42.20 12.88
C SER A 2 -22.59 41.68 13.85
N LYS A 3 -22.30 40.57 14.53
CA LYS A 3 -23.09 40.08 15.67
C LYS A 3 -22.21 40.06 16.92
N PHE A 4 -22.66 40.85 17.89
CA PHE A 4 -22.16 41.17 19.24
C PHE A 4 -22.00 39.91 20.12
N ALA A 5 -20.83 39.67 20.73
CA ALA A 5 -20.35 40.11 22.07
C ALA A 5 -21.07 39.48 23.29
N ARG A 6 -20.30 38.91 24.24
CA ARG A 6 -20.58 38.61 25.68
C ARG A 6 -19.40 37.77 26.23
N SER A 7 -18.28 38.33 26.63
CA SER A 7 -17.98 38.97 27.92
C SER A 7 -18.21 38.09 29.17
N VAL A 8 -17.10 37.82 29.87
CA VAL A 8 -16.88 38.03 31.32
C VAL A 8 -16.94 36.83 32.30
N ILE A 9 -15.72 36.46 32.73
CA ILE A 9 -15.16 36.26 34.10
C ILE A 9 -15.84 35.24 35.03
N LEU A 10 -15.04 34.30 35.57
CA LEU A 10 -14.91 34.10 37.03
C LEU A 10 -13.70 33.22 37.38
N ALA A 11 -12.69 33.84 38.00
CA ALA A 11 -11.59 33.17 38.68
C ALA A 11 -12.10 32.57 40.00
N SER A 12 -11.65 31.36 40.34
CA SER A 12 -11.84 30.75 41.66
C SER A 12 -10.48 30.26 42.16
N LEU A 13 -9.98 30.90 43.22
CA LEU A 13 -8.87 30.43 44.05
C LEU A 13 -9.44 29.61 45.21
N LEU A 14 -8.81 28.49 45.58
CA LEU A 14 -8.66 28.09 47.00
C LEU A 14 -7.57 27.01 47.20
N SER A 15 -6.98 27.06 48.40
CA SER A 15 -5.65 26.58 48.81
C SER A 15 -5.62 25.22 49.55
N ALA A 16 -4.41 24.63 49.61
CA ALA A 16 -3.84 23.70 50.62
C ALA A 16 -4.54 22.33 50.84
N THR A 17 -3.91 21.17 51.11
CA THR A 17 -2.80 20.82 52.04
C THR A 17 -2.08 19.53 51.63
N ALA A 18 -0.86 19.32 52.15
CA ALA A 18 0.04 18.19 51.94
C ALA A 18 -0.50 16.77 52.25
N GLN A 19 0.01 15.73 51.56
CA GLN A 19 0.14 14.39 52.17
C GLN A 19 1.21 13.49 51.53
N ALA A 20 2.17 13.11 52.36
CA ALA A 20 2.99 11.88 52.39
C ALA A 20 3.64 11.34 51.11
N ASN A 21 4.96 11.54 51.04
CA ASN A 21 5.96 10.57 50.61
C ASN A 21 5.50 9.10 50.77
N GLN A 22 5.27 8.40 49.64
CA GLN A 22 5.24 6.94 49.59
C GLN A 22 6.26 6.50 48.52
N PRO A 23 7.46 6.05 48.92
CA PRO A 23 8.37 5.38 48.01
C PRO A 23 7.94 3.92 47.89
N VAL A 24 7.17 3.61 46.84
CA VAL A 24 7.08 2.25 46.31
C VAL A 24 7.75 2.28 44.94
N PRO A 25 8.82 1.51 44.70
CA PRO A 25 9.29 1.26 43.35
C PRO A 25 8.19 0.46 42.64
N THR A 26 7.34 1.13 41.86
CA THR A 26 6.56 0.47 40.82
C THR A 26 7.52 -0.34 39.96
N PRO A 27 7.26 -1.65 39.75
CA PRO A 27 7.91 -2.39 38.68
C PRO A 27 7.70 -1.61 37.39
N ASP A 28 8.81 -1.23 36.78
CA ASP A 28 8.92 -0.54 35.51
C ASP A 28 8.02 -1.22 34.45
N SER A 29 6.79 -0.74 34.31
CA SER A 29 5.95 -1.01 33.16
C SER A 29 6.24 0.06 32.12
N ALA A 30 7.50 0.09 31.67
CA ALA A 30 7.86 0.77 30.45
C ALA A 30 6.93 0.24 29.34
N LEU A 31 6.08 1.13 28.82
CA LEU A 31 5.43 0.91 27.54
C LEU A 31 6.52 0.48 26.56
N PRO A 32 6.35 -0.61 25.79
CA PRO A 32 7.28 -0.90 24.71
C PRO A 32 7.34 0.34 23.84
N SER A 33 8.50 1.00 23.82
CA SER A 33 8.80 2.12 22.94
C SER A 33 8.42 1.66 21.54
N ALA A 34 7.43 2.32 20.93
CA ALA A 34 6.90 1.96 19.63
C ALA A 34 8.06 1.85 18.64
N GLN A 35 8.46 0.62 18.33
CA GLN A 35 9.46 0.38 17.31
C GLN A 35 8.85 0.85 15.99
N PRO A 36 9.59 1.61 15.16
CA PRO A 36 9.10 2.00 13.85
C PRO A 36 8.80 0.73 13.07
N VAL A 37 7.51 0.46 12.85
CA VAL A 37 7.07 -0.62 11.97
C VAL A 37 7.64 -0.33 10.58
N PRO A 38 8.40 -1.25 9.97
CA PRO A 38 8.92 -1.04 8.64
C PRO A 38 7.73 -0.84 7.71
N THR A 39 7.60 0.37 7.16
CA THR A 39 6.62 0.67 6.12
C THR A 39 7.02 -0.16 4.90
N LEU A 40 6.15 -1.09 4.48
CA LEU A 40 6.36 -1.83 3.24
C LEU A 40 6.46 -0.83 2.08
N ASN A 41 7.65 -0.70 1.50
CA ASN A 41 7.85 0.05 0.27
C ASN A 41 7.05 -0.63 -0.85
N SER A 42 5.84 -0.13 -1.14
CA SER A 42 5.08 -0.51 -2.33
C SER A 42 5.74 0.12 -3.55
N ALA A 43 6.79 -0.53 -4.05
CA ALA A 43 7.38 -0.17 -5.34
C ALA A 43 6.31 -0.32 -6.43
N PRO A 44 6.21 0.62 -7.38
CA PRO A 44 5.29 0.49 -8.50
C PRO A 44 5.65 -0.78 -9.29
N MET A 45 4.67 -1.66 -9.48
CA MET A 45 4.81 -2.86 -10.28
C MET A 45 4.90 -2.44 -11.75
N VAL A 46 6.13 -2.39 -12.28
CA VAL A 46 6.38 -2.09 -13.70
C VAL A 46 6.14 -3.38 -14.47
N VAL A 47 5.00 -3.46 -15.17
CA VAL A 47 4.81 -4.49 -16.19
C VAL A 47 5.67 -4.09 -17.39
N PRO A 48 6.67 -4.88 -17.79
CA PRO A 48 7.47 -4.57 -18.96
C PRO A 48 6.58 -4.58 -20.21
N ALA A 49 6.91 -3.76 -21.19
CA ALA A 49 6.30 -3.87 -22.51
C ALA A 49 6.56 -5.27 -23.09
N ALA A 50 5.61 -5.79 -23.86
CA ALA A 50 5.79 -7.05 -24.56
C ALA A 50 7.03 -6.98 -25.48
N PRO A 51 7.83 -8.06 -25.60
CA PRO A 51 8.96 -8.09 -26.50
C PRO A 51 8.50 -7.99 -27.95
N GLU A 52 9.31 -7.35 -28.80
CA GLU A 52 9.06 -7.32 -30.23
C GLU A 52 9.52 -8.64 -30.87
N ILE A 53 8.62 -9.32 -31.57
CA ILE A 53 8.90 -10.59 -32.24
C ILE A 53 9.04 -10.33 -33.74
N SER A 54 10.20 -10.65 -34.31
CA SER A 54 10.46 -10.55 -35.75
C SER A 54 9.84 -11.73 -36.51
N ALA A 55 8.51 -11.72 -36.63
CA ALA A 55 7.72 -12.72 -37.35
C ALA A 55 6.49 -12.06 -37.99
N LYS A 56 5.94 -12.66 -39.05
CA LYS A 56 4.70 -12.19 -39.69
C LYS A 56 3.46 -12.39 -38.81
N ALA A 57 3.42 -13.54 -38.14
CA ALA A 57 2.39 -13.92 -37.18
C ALA A 57 3.01 -14.77 -36.07
N HIS A 58 2.51 -14.63 -34.85
CA HIS A 58 2.92 -15.45 -33.71
C HIS A 58 1.81 -15.57 -32.67
N ILE A 59 1.85 -16.64 -31.88
CA ILE A 59 0.92 -16.87 -30.78
C ILE A 59 1.66 -17.58 -29.63
N LEU A 60 1.37 -17.18 -28.40
CA LEU A 60 1.83 -17.79 -27.15
C LEU A 60 0.61 -18.21 -26.33
N ILE A 61 0.51 -19.50 -26.01
CA ILE A 61 -0.64 -20.09 -25.34
C ILE A 61 -0.17 -20.86 -24.11
N ASP A 62 -0.91 -20.73 -23.01
CA ASP A 62 -0.78 -21.66 -21.89
C ASP A 62 -1.38 -23.03 -22.24
N TYR A 63 -0.57 -24.08 -22.15
CA TYR A 63 -0.93 -25.42 -22.61
C TYR A 63 -2.15 -26.01 -21.87
N PHE A 64 -2.28 -25.77 -20.56
CA PHE A 64 -3.31 -26.41 -19.75
C PHE A 64 -4.66 -25.69 -19.85
N SER A 65 -4.66 -24.36 -19.83
CA SER A 65 -5.90 -23.56 -19.89
C SER A 65 -6.33 -23.22 -21.32
N GLY A 66 -5.42 -23.28 -22.29
CA GLY A 66 -5.64 -22.76 -23.64
C GLY A 66 -5.69 -21.23 -23.72
N GLN A 67 -5.32 -20.53 -22.65
CA GLN A 67 -5.35 -19.07 -22.61
C GLN A 67 -4.24 -18.47 -23.49
N VAL A 68 -4.61 -17.51 -24.33
CA VAL A 68 -3.65 -16.72 -25.13
C VAL A 68 -2.97 -15.70 -24.21
N LEU A 69 -1.64 -15.75 -24.15
CA LEU A 69 -0.81 -14.85 -23.34
C LEU A 69 -0.26 -13.68 -24.18
N ALA A 70 -0.01 -13.93 -25.46
CA ALA A 70 0.42 -12.93 -26.43
C ALA A 70 0.12 -13.43 -27.85
N GLU A 71 -0.29 -12.53 -28.74
CA GLU A 71 -0.50 -12.86 -30.15
C GLU A 71 -0.30 -11.64 -31.05
N GLN A 72 0.08 -11.92 -32.30
CA GLN A 72 0.05 -10.95 -33.39
C GLN A 72 -0.32 -11.70 -34.67
N ASN A 73 -1.37 -11.23 -35.35
CA ASN A 73 -1.87 -11.82 -36.61
C ASN A 73 -2.12 -13.34 -36.54
N ALA A 74 -2.52 -13.87 -35.38
CA ALA A 74 -2.65 -15.32 -35.17
C ALA A 74 -3.70 -15.98 -36.09
N ASP A 75 -4.76 -15.24 -36.45
CA ASP A 75 -5.80 -15.71 -37.37
C ASP A 75 -5.50 -15.46 -38.86
N GLU A 76 -4.39 -14.79 -39.17
CA GLU A 76 -3.99 -14.50 -40.54
C GLU A 76 -3.70 -15.80 -41.30
N ARG A 77 -4.25 -15.92 -42.51
CA ARG A 77 -4.04 -17.09 -43.37
C ARG A 77 -2.67 -16.99 -44.03
N LEU A 78 -1.70 -17.74 -43.49
CA LEU A 78 -0.35 -17.87 -44.04
C LEU A 78 -0.08 -19.27 -44.59
N PRO A 79 0.80 -19.42 -45.60
CA PRO A 79 1.19 -20.73 -46.12
C PRO A 79 1.95 -21.53 -45.03
N PRO A 80 1.57 -22.78 -44.75
CA PRO A 80 2.08 -23.51 -43.58
C PRO A 80 3.49 -24.10 -43.76
N ALA A 81 4.03 -24.16 -44.99
CA ALA A 81 5.30 -24.85 -45.30
C ALA A 81 5.33 -26.25 -44.64
N SER A 82 6.42 -26.62 -43.96
CA SER A 82 6.56 -27.92 -43.29
C SER A 82 5.77 -28.07 -41.97
N LEU A 83 4.95 -27.09 -41.58
CA LEU A 83 4.06 -27.24 -40.41
C LEU A 83 2.90 -28.20 -40.72
N THR A 84 2.55 -28.38 -42.00
CA THR A 84 1.72 -29.52 -42.41
C THR A 84 2.57 -30.79 -42.36
N ARG A 85 2.00 -31.86 -41.82
CA ARG A 85 2.56 -33.21 -41.99
C ARG A 85 2.31 -33.73 -43.40
#